data_AF-A0A3C0U8J8-F1
#
_entry.id   AF-A0A3C0U8J8-F1
#
_cell.length_a   1.000
_cell.length_b   1.000
_cell.length_c   1.000
_cell.angle_alpha   90.00
_cell.angle_beta   90.00
_cell.angle_gamma   90.00
#
_symmetry.space_group_name_H-M   'P 1'
#
loop_
_entity.id
_entity.type
_entity.pdbx_description
1 polymer ?
#
loop_
_entity_poly.entity_id
_entity_poly.type
_entity_poly.pdbx_seq_one_letter_code
_entity_poly.pdbx_strand_id
1 'polypeptide(L)'
;QLGESKEIALAALPPHLKKYSEVSNKIWDFHYPIVHQPEKIKSISFKQKGDQWEGELFGIRGQYLITSVGVFNVRSHEGFMVEVEVR
;
A
#
# COMPACT_ATOMS: atom_id res chain seq x y z
N GLN A 1 -25.55 -14.14 4.49
CA GLN A 1 -24.80 -13.73 3.28
C GLN A 1 -23.28 -13.69 3.51
N LEU A 2 -22.69 -12.81 4.34
CA LEU A 2 -21.21 -12.76 4.50
C LEU A 2 -20.58 -14.05 5.07
N GLY A 3 -21.19 -14.66 6.09
CA GLY A 3 -20.69 -15.91 6.68
C GLY A 3 -20.72 -17.10 5.71
N GLU A 4 -21.82 -17.23 4.97
CA GLU A 4 -22.02 -18.27 3.95
C GLU A 4 -21.01 -18.15 2.80
N SER A 5 -20.74 -16.93 2.31
CA SER A 5 -19.70 -16.72 1.30
C SER A 5 -18.29 -17.07 1.79
N LYS A 6 -17.99 -16.84 3.09
CA LYS A 6 -16.71 -17.22 3.69
C LYS A 6 -16.56 -18.75 3.75
N GLU A 7 -17.61 -19.47 4.12
CA GLU A 7 -17.59 -20.94 4.15
C GLU A 7 -17.36 -21.54 2.75
N ILE A 8 -18.04 -21.02 1.73
CA ILE A 8 -17.83 -21.45 0.34
C ILE A 8 -16.38 -21.22 -0.09
N ALA A 9 -15.81 -20.05 0.20
CA ALA A 9 -14.43 -19.74 -0.14
C ALA A 9 -13.42 -20.65 0.59
N LEU A 10 -13.66 -20.95 1.86
CA LEU A 10 -12.81 -21.86 2.65
C LEU A 10 -12.86 -23.31 2.15
N ALA A 11 -14.04 -23.76 1.72
CA ALA A 11 -14.22 -25.09 1.13
C ALA A 11 -13.48 -25.23 -0.21
N ALA A 12 -13.41 -24.16 -1.00
CA ALA A 12 -12.74 -24.13 -2.29
C ALA A 12 -11.20 -24.09 -2.20
N LEU A 13 -10.62 -23.84 -1.03
CA LEU A 13 -9.16 -23.77 -0.88
C LEU A 13 -8.49 -25.14 -1.06
N PRO A 14 -7.40 -25.23 -1.86
CA PRO A 14 -6.54 -26.39 -1.91
C PRO A 14 -6.04 -26.81 -0.52
N PRO A 15 -5.80 -28.12 -0.26
CA PRO A 15 -5.41 -28.61 1.06
C PRO A 15 -4.19 -27.90 1.66
N HIS A 16 -3.19 -27.57 0.83
CA HIS A 16 -1.97 -26.91 1.26
C HIS A 16 -2.17 -25.44 1.66
N LEU A 17 -3.28 -24.80 1.27
CA LEU A 17 -3.61 -23.42 1.61
C LEU A 17 -4.55 -23.30 2.82
N LYS A 18 -5.26 -24.37 3.19
CA LYS A 18 -6.19 -24.37 4.34
C LYS A 18 -5.50 -24.01 5.66
N LYS A 19 -4.21 -24.28 5.82
CA LYS A 19 -3.45 -23.88 7.01
C LYS A 19 -3.28 -22.37 7.18
N TYR A 20 -3.52 -21.59 6.13
CA TYR A 20 -3.42 -20.12 6.15
C TYR A 20 -4.79 -19.45 6.26
N SER A 21 -5.88 -20.22 6.37
CA SER A 21 -7.20 -19.61 6.55
C SER A 21 -7.37 -19.07 7.95
N GLU A 22 -7.88 -17.84 8.04
CA GLU A 22 -8.23 -17.21 9.31
C GLU A 22 -9.74 -17.31 9.51
N VAL A 23 -10.15 -18.07 10.53
CA VAL A 23 -11.56 -18.23 10.89
C VAL A 23 -12.05 -17.00 11.65
N SER A 24 -11.16 -16.34 12.41
CA SER A 24 -11.47 -15.14 13.15
C SER A 24 -11.85 -13.98 12.22
N ASN A 25 -12.82 -13.18 12.65
CA ASN A 25 -13.15 -11.90 12.02
C ASN A 25 -12.47 -10.74 12.77
N LYS A 26 -11.27 -10.99 13.29
CA LYS A 26 -10.48 -9.98 14.01
C LYS A 26 -10.24 -8.80 13.08
N ILE A 27 -10.61 -7.61 13.56
CA ILE A 27 -10.23 -6.35 12.95
C ILE A 27 -8.77 -6.10 13.31
N TRP A 28 -7.95 -5.82 12.30
CA TRP A 28 -6.53 -5.53 12.46
C TRP A 28 -6.31 -4.03 12.39
N ASP A 29 -5.75 -3.46 13.45
CA ASP A 29 -5.38 -2.05 13.50
C ASP A 29 -3.92 -1.88 13.08
N PHE A 30 -3.72 -1.14 12.00
CA PHE A 30 -2.39 -0.87 11.46
C PHE A 30 -1.99 0.57 11.79
N HIS A 31 -0.96 0.71 12.62
CA HIS A 31 -0.33 1.99 12.92
C HIS A 31 0.79 2.23 11.93
N TYR A 32 0.58 3.20 11.04
CA TYR A 32 1.59 3.59 10.07
C TYR A 32 2.42 4.74 10.63
N PRO A 33 3.76 4.64 10.68
CA PRO A 33 4.60 5.71 11.17
C PRO A 33 4.54 6.89 10.19
N ILE A 34 3.96 8.00 10.65
CA ILE A 34 3.88 9.27 9.91
C ILE A 34 4.37 10.36 10.86
N VAL A 35 5.50 10.96 10.53
CA VAL A 35 6.14 12.03 11.30
C VAL A 35 5.36 13.34 11.14
N HIS A 36 4.92 13.63 9.91
CA HIS A 36 4.17 14.84 9.58
C HIS A 36 3.00 14.55 8.64
N GLN A 37 1.84 15.16 8.93
CA GLN A 37 0.73 15.17 7.98
C GLN A 37 0.93 16.33 7.00
N PRO A 38 0.86 16.08 5.68
CA PRO A 38 0.94 17.16 4.70
C PRO A 38 -0.27 18.09 4.86
N GLU A 39 -0.04 19.41 4.88
CA GLU A 39 -1.11 20.41 4.97
C GLU A 39 -2.11 20.31 3.82
N LYS A 40 -1.62 19.91 2.64
CA LYS A 40 -2.44 19.67 1.45
C LYS A 40 -1.98 18.40 0.75
N ILE A 41 -2.93 17.49 0.53
CA ILE A 41 -2.66 16.26 -0.21
C ILE A 41 -2.59 16.60 -1.70
N LYS A 42 -1.36 16.61 -2.25
CA LYS A 42 -1.09 16.71 -3.68
C LYS A 42 -0.59 15.36 -4.18
N SER A 43 -1.25 14.79 -5.19
CA SER A 43 -0.78 13.54 -5.80
C SER A 43 0.46 13.78 -6.67
N ILE A 44 1.48 12.95 -6.50
CA ILE A 44 2.67 12.90 -7.34
C ILE A 44 2.60 11.65 -8.20
N SER A 45 2.98 11.75 -9.48
CA SER A 45 3.04 10.62 -10.40
C SER A 45 4.07 10.89 -11.49
N PHE A 46 4.76 9.85 -11.95
CA PHE A 46 5.53 9.90 -13.18
C PHE A 46 4.59 9.79 -14.39
N LYS A 47 4.61 10.79 -15.26
CA LYS A 47 3.77 10.86 -16.48
C LYS A 47 4.55 10.44 -17.72
N GLN A 48 5.85 10.68 -17.74
CA GLN A 48 6.74 10.40 -18.87
C GLN A 48 8.12 9.94 -18.39
N LYS A 49 8.88 9.32 -19.30
CA LYS A 49 10.23 8.86 -19.01
C LYS A 49 11.12 10.06 -18.68
N GLY A 50 11.86 9.97 -17.57
CA GLY A 50 12.75 11.03 -17.10
C GLY A 50 12.11 11.97 -16.06
N ASP A 51 10.84 11.78 -15.70
CA ASP A 51 10.27 12.49 -14.57
C ASP A 51 10.98 12.10 -13.27
N GLN A 52 11.24 13.11 -12.44
CA GLN A 52 11.90 12.96 -11.15
C GLN A 52 11.26 13.90 -10.13
N TRP A 53 11.36 13.53 -8.86
CA TRP A 53 10.96 14.39 -7.75
C TRP A 53 11.84 14.07 -6.55
N GLU A 54 12.04 15.06 -5.69
CA GLU A 54 12.79 14.96 -4.46
C GLU A 54 11.95 15.53 -3.32
N GLY A 55 12.05 14.94 -2.14
CA GLY A 55 11.34 15.39 -0.96
C GLY A 55 11.69 14.56 0.26
N GLU A 56 11.35 15.08 1.43
CA GLU A 56 11.54 14.39 2.70
C GLU A 56 10.44 13.35 2.87
N LEU A 57 10.79 12.12 3.27
CA LEU A 57 9.82 11.06 3.54
C LEU A 57 9.19 11.27 4.92
N PHE A 58 7.93 11.72 4.95
CA PHE A 58 7.17 11.90 6.18
C PHE A 58 6.55 10.59 6.69
N GLY A 59 6.28 9.64 5.82
CA GLY A 59 5.76 8.34 6.22
C GLY A 59 5.37 7.43 5.08
N ILE A 60 4.99 6.21 5.42
CA ILE A 60 4.53 5.19 4.47
C ILE A 60 3.21 4.63 4.95
N ARG A 61 2.19 4.64 4.08
CA ARG A 61 0.87 4.05 4.36
C ARG A 61 0.49 3.06 3.27
N GLY A 62 0.73 1.77 3.51
CA GLY A 62 0.51 0.72 2.52
C GLY A 62 1.31 1.01 1.25
N GLN A 63 0.61 1.28 0.13
CA GLN A 63 1.22 1.58 -1.18
C GLN A 63 1.62 3.06 -1.39
N TYR A 64 1.41 3.92 -0.39
CA TYR A 64 1.64 5.36 -0.51
C TYR A 64 2.91 5.79 0.23
N LEU A 65 3.78 6.51 -0.47
CA LEU A 65 4.84 7.31 0.13
C LEU A 65 4.30 8.71 0.38
N ILE A 66 4.38 9.18 1.62
CA ILE A 66 3.96 10.53 2.03
C ILE A 66 5.22 11.35 2.17
N THR A 67 5.35 12.42 1.39
CA THR A 67 6.56 13.24 1.35
C THR A 67 6.25 14.72 1.51
N SER A 68 7.29 15.54 1.72
CA SER A 68 7.16 17.00 1.83
C SER A 68 6.58 17.68 0.59
N VAL A 69 6.66 17.04 -0.58
CA VAL A 69 6.17 17.59 -1.85
C VAL A 69 4.83 16.99 -2.31
N GLY A 70 4.30 16.00 -1.59
CA GLY A 70 3.02 15.35 -1.88
C GLY A 70 2.98 13.87 -1.54
N VAL A 71 1.99 13.16 -2.09
CA VAL A 71 1.76 11.72 -1.86
C VAL A 71 1.95 10.97 -3.16
N PHE A 72 2.78 9.93 -3.14
CA PHE A 72 3.11 9.10 -4.29
C PHE A 72 2.55 7.68 -4.11
N ASN A 73 1.76 7.21 -5.08
CA ASN A 73 1.24 5.84 -5.08
C ASN A 73 2.18 4.93 -5.88
N VAL A 74 2.95 4.09 -5.20
CA VAL A 74 3.93 3.22 -5.85
C VAL A 74 3.26 2.22 -6.80
N ARG A 75 2.07 1.73 -6.44
CA ARG A 75 1.34 0.73 -7.25
C ARG A 75 0.91 1.28 -8.62
N SER A 76 0.65 2.58 -8.73
CA SER A 76 0.28 3.21 -10.00
C SER A 76 1.43 3.21 -11.03
N HIS A 77 2.64 2.88 -10.59
CA HIS A 77 3.85 2.84 -11.41
C HIS A 77 4.46 1.43 -11.45
N GLU A 78 3.64 0.39 -11.29
CA GLU A 78 4.08 -0.99 -11.49
C GLU A 78 4.72 -1.16 -12.88
N GLY A 79 5.87 -1.81 -12.94
CA GLY A 79 6.65 -2.01 -14.17
C GLY A 79 7.58 -0.84 -14.56
N PHE A 80 7.60 0.26 -13.80
CA PHE A 80 8.58 1.33 -14.01
C PHE A 80 9.95 0.91 -13.44
N MET A 81 11.02 1.19 -14.18
CA MET A 81 12.39 1.15 -13.67
C MET A 81 12.77 2.55 -13.21
N VAL A 82 13.10 2.68 -11.93
CA VAL A 82 13.44 3.96 -11.29
C VAL A 82 14.76 3.84 -10.56
N GLU A 83 15.46 4.96 -10.44
CA GLU A 83 16.57 5.12 -9.51
C GLU A 83 16.03 5.78 -8.23
N VAL A 84 16.46 5.28 -7.08
CA VAL A 84 16.06 5.83 -5.77
C VAL A 84 17.32 6.10 -4.98
N GLU A 85 17.50 7.35 -4.57
CA GLU A 85 18.58 7.78 -3.70
C GLU A 85 17.98 8.15 -2.33
N VAL A 86 18.61 7.69 -1.25
CA VAL A 86 18.28 8.06 0.14
C VAL A 86 19.55 8.63 0.76
N ARG A 87 19.45 9.81 1.36
CA ARG A 87 20.55 10.54 2.00
C ARG A 87 20.37 10.60 3.50
#